data_AF-C7ZJ58-F1
#
_entry.id   AF-C7ZJ58-F1
#
_cell.length_a   1.000
_cell.length_b   1.000
_cell.length_c   1.000
_cell.angle_alpha   90.00
_cell.angle_beta   90.00
_cell.angle_gamma   90.00
#
_symmetry.space_group_name_H-M   'P 1'
#
loop_
_entity.id
_entity.type
_entity.pdbx_description
1 polymer ?
#
loop_
_entity_poly.entity_id
_entity_poly.type
_entity_poly.pdbx_seq_one_letter_code
_entity_poly.pdbx_strand_id
1 'polypeptide(L)'
;MAKGLFDLSKRFVYPDVNCNYGPGCRIELEAHRIGRDLEAFVFVRHPELDAAPTGSLQPIFIHCENSHCHIDPITKSKSNRDQVIVALDFILEFISSTSGRVDASQIAIITPYTANVDVIKSVRRGPKYAALASMKPAKTIYSFQGQESDIIIAIMATTKQAGPGMTTDEHHLNVMLSRHRSGLIIVGDINVTGRLDDERSKRHGHVGLDKFQVVGANGEVSWVNGTMLRSVHQALWESKRVITV
;
A
#
# COMPACT_ATOMS: atom_id res chain seq x y z
N MET A 1 14.94 6.32 -4.87
CA MET A 1 13.68 6.62 -4.16
C MET A 1 13.75 8.03 -3.59
N ALA A 2 12.65 8.79 -3.65
CA ALA A 2 12.59 10.15 -3.13
C ALA A 2 12.71 10.18 -1.60
N LYS A 3 13.19 11.28 -1.04
CA LYS A 3 13.37 11.48 0.39
C LYS A 3 12.04 11.31 1.13
N GLY A 4 12.05 10.58 2.24
CA GLY A 4 10.88 10.26 3.08
C GLY A 4 10.20 8.93 2.74
N LEU A 5 10.25 8.50 1.49
CA LEU A 5 9.51 7.33 1.02
C LEU A 5 10.10 5.98 1.48
N PHE A 6 11.36 5.96 1.91
CA PHE A 6 12.00 4.75 2.47
C PHE A 6 11.92 4.70 4.01
N ASP A 7 11.37 5.74 4.66
CA ASP A 7 11.49 5.90 6.12
C ASP A 7 10.78 4.78 6.89
N LEU A 8 9.64 4.28 6.38
CA LEU A 8 8.95 3.13 6.99
C LEU A 8 9.81 1.87 6.95
N SER A 9 10.40 1.54 5.80
CA SER A 9 11.30 0.40 5.64
C SER A 9 12.56 0.56 6.49
N LYS A 10 13.13 1.77 6.51
CA LYS A 10 14.29 2.09 7.35
C LYS A 10 13.98 1.91 8.84
N ARG A 11 12.82 2.37 9.30
CA ARG A 11 12.41 2.32 10.70
C ARG A 11 12.08 0.91 11.18
N PHE A 12 11.38 0.12 10.35
CA PHE A 12 10.82 -1.15 10.79
C PHE A 12 11.52 -2.40 10.25
N VAL A 13 12.28 -2.30 9.15
CA VAL A 13 13.02 -3.44 8.55
C VAL A 13 14.52 -3.31 8.77
N TYR A 14 15.05 -2.09 8.65
CA TYR A 14 16.49 -1.84 8.64
C TYR A 14 16.94 -0.83 9.73
N PRO A 15 16.51 -0.97 11.00
CA PRO A 15 16.78 0.04 12.03
C PRO A 15 18.27 0.31 12.22
N ASP A 16 19.10 -0.74 12.09
CA ASP A 16 20.54 -0.67 12.35
C ASP A 16 21.38 -0.28 11.13
N VAL A 17 20.79 -0.25 9.92
CA VAL A 17 21.54 0.07 8.70
C VAL A 17 21.67 1.58 8.56
N ASN A 18 22.87 2.14 8.55
CA ASN A 18 23.04 3.58 8.32
C ASN A 18 22.74 3.95 6.85
N CYS A 19 21.51 4.37 6.56
CA CYS A 19 21.06 4.82 5.25
C CYS A 19 20.78 6.31 5.29
N ASN A 20 21.49 7.08 4.46
CA ASN A 20 21.23 8.52 4.27
C ASN A 20 20.74 8.79 2.86
N TYR A 21 19.80 9.73 2.72
CA TYR A 21 19.34 10.17 1.41
C TYR A 21 20.43 10.97 0.71
N GLY A 22 20.83 10.51 -0.47
CA GLY A 22 21.78 11.23 -1.32
C GLY A 22 21.13 12.36 -2.14
N PRO A 23 21.92 13.12 -2.92
CA PRO A 23 21.42 14.20 -3.76
C PRO A 23 20.33 13.76 -4.75
N GLY A 24 20.41 12.53 -5.26
CA GLY A 24 19.43 11.94 -6.18
C GLY A 24 18.07 11.62 -5.57
N CYS A 25 17.89 11.79 -4.26
CA CYS A 25 16.64 11.57 -3.54
C CYS A 25 15.84 12.86 -3.32
N ARG A 26 16.39 14.02 -3.69
CA ARG A 26 15.77 15.34 -3.51
C ARG A 26 14.45 15.40 -4.27
N ILE A 27 13.37 15.73 -3.57
CA ILE A 27 12.02 15.66 -4.14
C ILE A 27 11.81 16.69 -5.23
N GLU A 28 12.66 17.71 -5.35
CA GLU A 28 12.58 18.79 -6.35
C GLU A 28 13.06 18.34 -7.73
N LEU A 29 13.81 17.22 -7.81
CA LEU A 29 14.32 16.69 -9.06
C LEU A 29 13.17 16.29 -10.00
N GLU A 30 13.40 16.43 -11.30
CA GLU A 30 12.38 16.12 -12.31
C GLU A 30 11.96 14.64 -12.29
N ALA A 31 12.90 13.75 -11.92
CA ALA A 31 12.61 12.32 -11.72
C ALA A 31 11.55 12.04 -10.63
N HIS A 32 11.31 13.00 -9.73
CA HIS A 32 10.31 12.91 -8.66
C HIS A 32 9.10 13.82 -8.88
N ARG A 33 8.97 14.45 -10.06
CA ARG A 33 7.82 15.30 -10.42
C ARG A 33 6.49 14.60 -10.19
N ILE A 34 6.36 13.37 -10.69
CA ILE A 34 5.15 12.56 -10.54
C ILE A 34 4.76 12.31 -9.07
N GLY A 35 5.74 12.23 -8.16
CA GLY A 35 5.49 12.12 -6.72
C GLY A 35 4.94 13.41 -6.12
N ARG A 36 5.44 14.57 -6.57
CA ARG A 36 4.90 15.89 -6.19
C ARG A 36 3.50 16.11 -6.77
N ASP A 37 3.26 15.69 -8.01
CA ASP A 37 1.94 15.73 -8.64
C ASP A 37 0.94 14.87 -7.84
N LEU A 38 1.35 13.68 -7.39
CA LEU A 38 0.54 12.80 -6.55
C LEU A 38 0.20 13.43 -5.20
N GLU A 39 1.20 13.98 -4.49
CA GLU A 39 1.01 14.65 -3.21
C GLU A 39 0.02 15.83 -3.35
N ALA A 40 0.20 16.66 -4.39
CA ALA A 40 -0.69 17.79 -4.65
C ALA A 40 -2.12 17.34 -4.99
N PHE A 41 -2.28 16.31 -5.82
CA PHE A 41 -3.59 15.73 -6.14
C PHE A 41 -4.32 15.25 -4.90
N VAL A 42 -3.62 14.51 -4.04
CA VAL A 42 -4.18 13.95 -2.80
C VAL A 42 -4.57 15.07 -1.84
N PHE A 43 -3.71 16.06 -1.63
CA PHE A 43 -3.97 17.16 -0.71
C PHE A 43 -5.19 18.01 -1.12
N VAL A 44 -5.39 18.21 -2.43
CA VAL A 44 -6.57 18.94 -2.94
C VAL A 44 -7.86 18.14 -2.71
N ARG A 45 -7.81 16.81 -2.83
CA ARG A 45 -9.00 15.95 -2.75
C ARG A 45 -9.33 15.49 -1.33
N HIS A 46 -8.32 15.46 -0.47
CA HIS A 46 -8.38 15.01 0.92
C HIS A 46 -7.68 16.03 1.84
N PRO A 47 -8.26 17.24 2.01
CA PRO A 47 -7.68 18.29 2.85
C PRO A 47 -7.61 17.93 4.34
N GLU A 48 -8.27 16.84 4.76
CA GLU A 48 -8.17 16.26 6.10
C GLU A 48 -6.83 15.58 6.39
N LEU A 49 -6.04 15.25 5.36
CA LEU A 49 -4.73 14.64 5.53
C LEU A 49 -3.67 15.68 5.90
N ASP A 50 -2.70 15.27 6.71
CA ASP A 50 -1.50 16.08 6.93
C ASP A 50 -0.57 15.98 5.70
N ALA A 51 -0.06 17.13 5.26
CA ALA A 51 0.92 17.19 4.18
C ALA A 51 2.22 16.47 4.59
N ALA A 52 2.93 15.90 3.62
CA ALA A 52 4.23 15.30 3.88
C ALA A 52 5.19 16.38 4.42
N PRO A 53 6.14 16.03 5.32
CA PRO A 53 7.11 16.98 5.83
C PRO A 53 7.85 17.71 4.71
N THR A 54 8.13 19.00 4.88
CA THR A 54 8.79 19.85 3.88
C THR A 54 10.06 19.20 3.32
N GLY A 55 10.15 19.11 1.99
CA GLY A 55 11.29 18.50 1.31
C GLY A 55 11.29 16.97 1.33
N SER A 56 10.14 16.34 1.61
CA SER A 56 9.95 14.88 1.56
C SER A 56 8.62 14.48 0.93
N LEU A 57 8.48 13.20 0.61
CA LEU A 57 7.23 12.56 0.22
C LEU A 57 6.99 11.39 1.18
N GLN A 58 5.72 11.07 1.45
CA GLN A 58 5.35 9.95 2.32
C GLN A 58 4.29 9.06 1.66
N PRO A 59 4.25 7.76 1.99
CA PRO A 59 3.18 6.90 1.53
C PRO A 59 1.80 7.39 2.00
N ILE A 60 0.77 6.98 1.28
CA ILE A 60 -0.63 7.22 1.63
C ILE A 60 -1.33 5.87 1.72
N PHE A 61 -2.19 5.70 2.72
CA PHE A 61 -3.05 4.55 2.86
C PHE A 61 -4.48 4.92 2.46
N ILE A 62 -5.13 4.10 1.64
CA ILE A 62 -6.56 4.19 1.35
C ILE A 62 -7.22 3.01 2.07
N HIS A 63 -7.90 3.33 3.16
CA HIS A 63 -8.68 2.40 3.96
C HIS A 63 -10.04 2.17 3.29
N CYS A 64 -10.24 0.97 2.76
CA CYS A 64 -11.51 0.53 2.20
C CYS A 64 -12.37 -0.13 3.29
N GLU A 65 -13.26 0.65 3.90
CA GLU A 65 -14.18 0.15 4.91
C GLU A 65 -15.17 -0.85 4.29
N ASN A 66 -15.48 -1.90 5.04
CA ASN A 66 -16.48 -2.90 4.65
C ASN A 66 -16.22 -3.62 3.30
N SER A 67 -15.02 -3.50 2.73
CA SER A 67 -14.65 -4.25 1.52
C SER A 67 -14.71 -5.76 1.75
N HIS A 68 -15.08 -6.52 0.72
CA HIS A 68 -15.25 -7.96 0.83
C HIS A 68 -14.03 -8.74 0.31
N CYS A 69 -13.39 -9.52 1.18
CA CYS A 69 -12.32 -10.43 0.81
C CYS A 69 -12.90 -11.79 0.38
N HIS A 70 -12.70 -12.15 -0.89
CA HIS A 70 -12.96 -13.50 -1.38
C HIS A 70 -11.70 -14.38 -1.22
N ILE A 71 -11.87 -15.54 -0.59
CA ILE A 71 -10.82 -16.54 -0.38
C ILE A 71 -11.12 -17.75 -1.26
N ASP A 72 -10.24 -18.05 -2.20
CA ASP A 72 -10.38 -19.23 -3.06
C ASP A 72 -10.40 -20.52 -2.20
N PRO A 73 -11.39 -21.41 -2.35
CA PRO A 73 -11.57 -22.54 -1.46
C PRO A 73 -10.48 -23.61 -1.59
N ILE A 74 -9.73 -23.63 -2.69
CA ILE A 74 -8.69 -24.65 -2.97
C ILE A 74 -7.31 -24.07 -2.68
N THR A 75 -6.95 -23.01 -3.38
CA THR A 75 -5.63 -22.36 -3.32
C THR A 75 -5.45 -21.47 -2.11
N LYS A 76 -6.55 -21.07 -1.44
CA LYS A 76 -6.58 -20.08 -0.34
C LYS A 76 -6.05 -18.70 -0.74
N SER A 77 -5.88 -18.45 -2.04
CA SER A 77 -5.50 -17.15 -2.57
C SER A 77 -6.63 -16.15 -2.32
N LYS A 78 -6.27 -14.93 -1.91
CA LYS A 78 -7.24 -13.89 -1.57
C LYS A 78 -7.41 -12.92 -2.74
N SER A 79 -8.59 -12.34 -2.86
CA SER A 79 -8.89 -11.27 -3.80
C SER A 79 -9.91 -10.33 -3.18
N ASN A 80 -9.84 -9.05 -3.54
CA ASN A 80 -10.79 -8.06 -3.05
C ASN A 80 -11.14 -7.11 -4.19
N ARG A 81 -12.32 -7.30 -4.78
CA ARG A 81 -12.77 -6.53 -5.94
C ARG A 81 -13.01 -5.05 -5.58
N ASP A 82 -13.47 -4.76 -4.37
CA ASP A 82 -13.78 -3.40 -3.93
C ASP A 82 -12.49 -2.58 -3.82
N GLN A 83 -11.46 -3.12 -3.17
CA GLN A 83 -10.12 -2.51 -3.11
C GLN A 83 -9.53 -2.31 -4.51
N VAL A 84 -9.76 -3.24 -5.45
CA VAL A 84 -9.32 -3.10 -6.84
C VAL A 84 -10.03 -1.95 -7.55
N ILE A 85 -11.34 -1.81 -7.37
CA ILE A 85 -12.11 -0.70 -7.96
C ILE A 85 -11.62 0.63 -7.40
N VAL A 86 -11.48 0.74 -6.07
CA VAL A 86 -10.93 1.94 -5.40
C VAL A 86 -9.56 2.30 -5.96
N ALA A 87 -8.66 1.33 -6.08
CA ALA A 87 -7.32 1.56 -6.61
C ALA A 87 -7.36 2.06 -8.08
N LEU A 88 -8.14 1.42 -8.95
CA LEU A 88 -8.21 1.80 -10.36
C LEU A 88 -8.90 3.14 -10.57
N ASP A 89 -9.92 3.46 -9.77
CA ASP A 89 -10.61 4.75 -9.78
C ASP A 89 -9.67 5.87 -9.33
N PHE A 90 -8.93 5.66 -8.24
CA PHE A 90 -7.90 6.61 -7.78
C PHE A 90 -6.85 6.89 -8.86
N ILE A 91 -6.31 5.84 -9.50
CA ILE A 91 -5.31 5.98 -10.56
C ILE A 91 -5.88 6.78 -11.75
N LEU A 92 -7.11 6.46 -12.16
CA LEU A 92 -7.78 7.12 -13.28
C LEU A 92 -8.01 8.61 -12.98
N GLU A 93 -8.49 8.94 -11.79
CA GLU A 93 -8.70 10.32 -11.35
C GLU A 93 -7.38 11.10 -11.30
N PHE A 94 -6.33 10.51 -10.72
CA PHE A 94 -5.01 11.13 -10.63
C PHE A 94 -4.43 11.43 -12.02
N ILE A 95 -4.43 10.46 -12.93
CA ILE A 95 -3.93 10.68 -14.30
C ILE A 95 -4.75 11.78 -14.98
N SER A 96 -6.08 11.73 -14.86
CA SER A 96 -6.97 12.70 -15.49
C SER A 96 -6.75 14.12 -14.96
N SER A 97 -6.39 14.30 -13.69
CA SER A 97 -6.10 15.61 -13.12
C SER A 97 -4.77 16.21 -13.56
N THR A 98 -3.88 15.41 -14.16
CA THR A 98 -2.51 15.85 -14.51
C THR A 98 -2.40 16.49 -15.89
N SER A 99 -3.50 16.58 -16.65
CA SER A 99 -3.50 17.14 -18.02
C SER A 99 -2.45 16.51 -18.94
N GLY A 100 -2.27 15.19 -18.83
CA GLY A 100 -1.31 14.42 -19.63
C GLY A 100 0.15 14.47 -19.15
N ARG A 101 0.45 15.13 -18.02
CA ARG A 101 1.81 15.12 -17.43
C ARG A 101 2.23 13.77 -16.86
N VAL A 102 1.27 12.91 -16.53
CA VAL A 102 1.51 11.56 -15.98
C VAL A 102 1.02 10.52 -16.97
N ASP A 103 1.91 9.62 -17.37
CA ASP A 103 1.55 8.46 -18.20
C ASP A 103 1.26 7.25 -17.32
N ALA A 104 0.25 6.45 -17.69
CA ALA A 104 -0.14 5.29 -16.89
C ALA A 104 0.97 4.23 -16.78
N SER A 105 1.90 4.15 -17.74
CA SER A 105 3.05 3.23 -17.69
C SER A 105 4.04 3.51 -16.55
N GLN A 106 3.99 4.72 -15.96
CA GLN A 106 4.78 5.10 -14.78
C GLN A 106 4.22 4.53 -13.47
N ILE A 107 3.01 3.99 -13.51
CA ILE A 107 2.29 3.44 -12.36
C ILE A 107 2.23 1.92 -12.50
N ALA A 108 2.62 1.19 -11.45
CA ALA A 108 2.47 -0.25 -11.39
C ALA A 108 1.63 -0.68 -10.18
N ILE A 109 0.84 -1.75 -10.36
CA ILE A 109 0.04 -2.34 -9.30
C ILE A 109 0.71 -3.63 -8.85
N ILE A 110 0.93 -3.75 -7.54
CA ILE A 110 1.39 -4.99 -6.90
C ILE A 110 0.37 -5.47 -5.87
N THR A 111 0.32 -6.77 -5.65
CA THR A 111 -0.57 -7.39 -4.65
C THR A 111 0.03 -8.69 -4.13
N PRO A 112 -0.26 -9.16 -2.91
CA PRO A 112 0.30 -10.41 -2.42
C PRO A 112 -0.21 -11.65 -3.20
N TYR A 113 -1.40 -11.56 -3.79
CA TYR A 113 -2.16 -12.74 -4.22
C TYR A 113 -2.41 -12.81 -5.73
N THR A 114 -2.14 -13.97 -6.33
CA THR A 114 -2.41 -14.23 -7.75
C THR A 114 -3.90 -14.07 -8.09
N ALA A 115 -4.82 -14.53 -7.24
CA ALA A 115 -6.26 -14.34 -7.47
C ALA A 115 -6.63 -12.85 -7.59
N ASN A 116 -5.98 -11.98 -6.80
CA ASN A 116 -6.18 -10.54 -6.91
C ASN A 116 -5.58 -9.95 -8.19
N VAL A 117 -4.46 -10.48 -8.71
CA VAL A 117 -3.91 -10.11 -10.03
C VAL A 117 -4.95 -10.36 -11.13
N ASP A 118 -5.63 -11.51 -11.09
CA ASP A 118 -6.66 -11.85 -12.08
C ASP A 118 -7.88 -10.92 -11.99
N VAL A 119 -8.31 -10.56 -10.77
CA VAL A 119 -9.36 -9.57 -10.55
C VAL A 119 -8.95 -8.19 -11.09
N ILE A 120 -7.73 -7.72 -10.81
CA ILE A 120 -7.20 -6.45 -11.35
C ILE A 120 -7.24 -6.46 -12.87
N LYS A 121 -6.73 -7.54 -13.50
CA LYS A 121 -6.72 -7.70 -14.95
C LYS A 121 -8.14 -7.69 -15.52
N SER A 122 -9.07 -8.38 -14.89
CA SER A 122 -10.47 -8.45 -15.34
C SER A 122 -11.18 -7.10 -15.23
N VAL A 123 -11.02 -6.39 -14.11
CA VAL A 123 -11.68 -5.09 -13.89
C VAL A 123 -11.10 -4.03 -14.82
N ARG A 124 -9.76 -3.97 -14.94
CA ARG A 124 -9.06 -2.99 -15.80
C ARG A 124 -9.38 -3.12 -17.29
N ARG A 125 -9.85 -4.28 -17.76
CA ARG A 125 -10.30 -4.47 -19.15
C ARG A 125 -11.63 -3.76 -19.45
N GLY A 126 -12.38 -3.32 -18.45
CA GLY A 126 -13.62 -2.59 -18.64
C GLY A 126 -13.40 -1.22 -19.33
N PRO A 127 -14.39 -0.73 -20.09
CA PRO A 127 -14.25 0.51 -20.87
C PRO A 127 -13.95 1.75 -20.02
N LYS A 128 -14.38 1.78 -18.74
CA LYS A 128 -14.06 2.84 -17.77
C LYS A 128 -12.55 3.08 -17.65
N TYR A 129 -11.74 2.03 -17.77
CA TYR A 129 -10.30 2.07 -17.53
C TYR A 129 -9.48 2.06 -18.83
N ALA A 130 -10.07 2.43 -19.97
CA ALA A 130 -9.37 2.48 -21.25
C ALA A 130 -8.13 3.40 -21.22
N ALA A 131 -8.18 4.51 -20.47
CA ALA A 131 -7.04 5.41 -20.28
C ALA A 131 -5.85 4.76 -19.52
N LEU A 132 -6.09 3.62 -18.84
CA LEU A 132 -5.08 2.86 -18.11
C LEU A 132 -4.45 1.74 -18.96
N ALA A 133 -4.73 1.70 -20.27
CA ALA A 133 -4.27 0.62 -21.16
C ALA A 133 -2.74 0.50 -21.27
N SER A 134 -1.99 1.62 -21.13
CA SER A 134 -0.53 1.61 -21.17
C SER A 134 0.13 1.10 -19.87
N MET A 135 -0.65 0.87 -18.80
CA MET A 135 -0.13 0.28 -17.57
C MET A 135 0.40 -1.14 -17.80
N LYS A 136 1.57 -1.42 -17.23
CA LYS A 136 2.09 -2.79 -17.13
C LYS A 136 1.08 -3.71 -16.43
N PRO A 137 1.04 -5.01 -16.76
CA PRO A 137 0.19 -5.96 -16.02
C PRO A 137 0.48 -5.90 -14.52
N ALA A 138 -0.57 -6.01 -13.70
CA ALA A 138 -0.41 -6.15 -12.26
C ALA A 138 0.38 -7.43 -11.94
N LYS A 139 1.12 -7.39 -10.84
CA LYS A 139 2.06 -8.45 -10.48
C LYS A 139 1.92 -8.83 -9.02
N THR A 140 2.26 -10.08 -8.71
CA THR A 140 2.45 -10.46 -7.31
C THR A 140 3.74 -9.87 -6.76
N ILE A 141 3.83 -9.71 -5.44
CA ILE A 141 5.06 -9.27 -4.75
C ILE A 141 6.28 -10.08 -5.21
N TYR A 142 6.15 -11.41 -5.32
CA TYR A 142 7.23 -12.29 -5.80
C TYR A 142 7.65 -11.97 -7.24
N SER A 143 6.70 -11.86 -8.16
CA SER A 143 6.99 -11.62 -9.59
C SER A 143 7.47 -10.19 -9.90
N PHE A 144 7.39 -9.29 -8.91
CA PHE A 144 7.87 -7.91 -8.99
C PHE A 144 9.26 -7.73 -8.34
N GLN A 145 9.85 -8.78 -7.76
CA GLN A 145 11.15 -8.67 -7.10
C GLN A 145 12.23 -8.18 -8.08
N GLY A 146 13.00 -7.17 -7.65
CA GLY A 146 14.05 -6.54 -8.47
C GLY A 146 13.53 -5.56 -9.53
N GLN A 147 12.21 -5.32 -9.58
CA GLN A 147 11.61 -4.29 -10.42
C GLN A 147 11.24 -3.06 -9.59
N GLU A 148 11.21 -1.91 -10.25
CA GLU A 148 10.79 -0.63 -9.68
C GLU A 148 9.83 0.09 -10.62
N SER A 149 9.00 0.98 -10.07
CA SER A 149 8.15 1.90 -10.82
C SER A 149 8.17 3.28 -10.17
N ASP A 150 7.79 4.33 -10.90
CA ASP A 150 7.76 5.67 -10.32
C ASP A 150 6.70 5.77 -9.22
N ILE A 151 5.48 5.28 -9.49
CA ILE A 151 4.45 5.06 -8.46
C ILE A 151 4.12 3.57 -8.36
N ILE A 152 3.95 3.10 -7.12
CA ILE A 152 3.41 1.78 -6.81
C ILE A 152 2.05 1.93 -6.11
N ILE A 153 1.08 1.16 -6.58
CA ILE A 153 -0.20 0.94 -5.91
C ILE A 153 -0.19 -0.48 -5.35
N ALA A 154 -0.09 -0.61 -4.04
CA ALA A 154 -0.04 -1.88 -3.34
C ALA A 154 -1.43 -2.25 -2.82
N ILE A 155 -2.08 -3.25 -3.41
CA ILE A 155 -3.41 -3.71 -3.02
C ILE A 155 -3.28 -4.92 -2.09
N MET A 156 -3.67 -4.76 -0.83
CA MET A 156 -3.48 -5.76 0.23
C MET A 156 -4.36 -7.00 0.02
N ALA A 157 -5.57 -6.81 -0.53
CA ALA A 157 -6.59 -7.83 -0.76
C ALA A 157 -7.07 -8.57 0.51
N THR A 158 -6.78 -8.01 1.68
CA THR A 158 -7.15 -8.54 3.00
C THR A 158 -8.10 -7.58 3.70
N THR A 159 -8.83 -8.12 4.68
CA THR A 159 -9.73 -7.39 5.57
C THR A 159 -9.53 -7.90 6.98
N LYS A 160 -10.02 -7.17 7.99
CA LYS A 160 -10.01 -7.61 9.39
C LYS A 160 -10.60 -9.01 9.58
N GLN A 161 -11.66 -9.34 8.83
CA GLN A 161 -12.32 -10.65 8.90
C GLN A 161 -11.46 -11.75 8.25
N ALA A 162 -10.82 -11.46 7.12
CA ALA A 162 -9.98 -12.43 6.41
C ALA A 162 -8.56 -12.57 7.01
N GLY A 163 -8.17 -11.63 7.87
CA GLY A 163 -6.86 -11.54 8.50
C GLY A 163 -5.75 -11.08 7.55
N PRO A 164 -4.56 -10.77 8.10
CA PRO A 164 -3.45 -10.15 7.37
C PRO A 164 -2.77 -11.08 6.36
N GLY A 165 -2.88 -12.39 6.51
CA GLY A 165 -2.39 -13.35 5.51
C GLY A 165 -0.90 -13.17 5.17
N MET A 166 -0.57 -13.02 3.88
CA MET A 166 0.83 -12.99 3.41
C MET A 166 1.61 -11.74 3.84
N THR A 167 0.93 -10.68 4.28
CA THR A 167 1.58 -9.43 4.68
C THR A 167 2.03 -9.42 6.14
N THR A 168 1.89 -10.55 6.86
CA THR A 168 2.57 -10.76 8.16
C THR A 168 4.04 -11.11 7.98
N ASP A 169 4.44 -11.58 6.80
CA ASP A 169 5.83 -11.82 6.47
C ASP A 169 6.54 -10.48 6.19
N GLU A 170 7.54 -10.18 7.01
CA GLU A 170 8.30 -8.94 6.95
C GLU A 170 9.07 -8.77 5.63
N HIS A 171 9.51 -9.87 5.00
CA HIS A 171 10.16 -9.80 3.70
C HIS A 171 9.18 -9.38 2.61
N HIS A 172 7.96 -9.95 2.61
CA HIS A 172 6.93 -9.54 1.65
C HIS A 172 6.50 -8.09 1.86
N LEU A 173 6.34 -7.68 3.11
CA LEU A 173 5.97 -6.31 3.44
C LEU A 173 7.09 -5.33 3.05
N ASN A 174 8.35 -5.66 3.34
CA ASN A 174 9.48 -4.84 2.91
C ASN A 174 9.56 -4.72 1.39
N VAL A 175 9.35 -5.82 0.65
CA VAL A 175 9.27 -5.76 -0.82
C VAL A 175 8.17 -4.80 -1.22
N MET A 176 6.97 -4.89 -0.66
CA MET A 176 5.87 -3.97 -0.96
C MET A 176 6.20 -2.49 -0.66
N LEU A 177 6.91 -2.23 0.43
CA LEU A 177 7.29 -0.89 0.88
C LEU A 177 8.56 -0.32 0.21
N SER A 178 9.11 -0.99 -0.81
CA SER A 178 10.40 -0.59 -1.39
C SER A 178 10.47 -0.58 -2.93
N ARG A 179 9.35 -0.75 -3.64
CA ARG A 179 9.34 -0.80 -5.13
C ARG A 179 9.09 0.52 -5.83
N HIS A 180 8.73 1.56 -5.09
CA HIS A 180 8.41 2.88 -5.64
C HIS A 180 9.62 3.80 -5.67
N ARG A 181 9.75 4.60 -6.71
CA ARG A 181 10.78 5.65 -6.77
C ARG A 181 10.27 6.99 -6.25
N SER A 182 9.00 7.31 -6.48
CA SER A 182 8.43 8.65 -6.29
C SER A 182 7.08 8.67 -5.57
N GLY A 183 6.36 7.55 -5.43
CA GLY A 183 5.12 7.51 -4.64
C GLY A 183 4.62 6.10 -4.33
N LEU A 184 4.05 5.92 -3.15
CA LEU A 184 3.44 4.67 -2.70
C LEU A 184 2.02 4.93 -2.19
N ILE A 185 1.05 4.26 -2.80
CA ILE A 185 -0.32 4.17 -2.28
C ILE A 185 -0.56 2.73 -1.84
N ILE A 186 -0.99 2.55 -0.60
CA ILE A 186 -1.41 1.25 -0.07
C ILE A 186 -2.94 1.25 -0.02
N VAL A 187 -3.58 0.24 -0.59
CA VAL A 187 -5.04 0.10 -0.62
C VAL A 187 -5.44 -1.16 0.13
N GLY A 188 -6.22 -1.02 1.19
CA GLY A 188 -6.50 -2.15 2.07
C GLY A 188 -7.43 -1.83 3.23
N ASP A 189 -7.47 -2.76 4.19
CA ASP A 189 -8.11 -2.54 5.49
C ASP A 189 -7.03 -2.18 6.52
N ILE A 190 -7.02 -0.93 7.00
CA ILE A 190 -6.01 -0.50 7.98
C ILE A 190 -6.19 -1.21 9.33
N ASN A 191 -7.41 -1.68 9.61
CA ASN A 191 -7.80 -2.39 10.82
C ASN A 191 -7.60 -3.91 10.69
N VAL A 192 -6.90 -4.39 9.65
CA VAL A 192 -6.63 -5.83 9.44
C VAL A 192 -5.90 -6.48 10.62
N THR A 193 -5.11 -5.70 11.35
CA THR A 193 -4.42 -6.09 12.59
C THR A 193 -5.18 -5.64 13.85
N GLY A 194 -6.48 -5.39 13.76
CA GLY A 194 -7.26 -4.79 14.84
C GLY A 194 -7.28 -3.26 14.78
N ARG A 195 -8.07 -2.67 15.68
CA ARG A 195 -8.29 -1.23 15.75
C ARG A 195 -7.03 -0.50 16.23
N LEU A 196 -6.71 0.63 15.59
CA LEU A 196 -5.55 1.46 15.93
C LEU A 196 -5.81 2.46 17.06
N ASP A 197 -7.08 2.77 17.33
CA ASP A 197 -7.53 3.69 18.38
C ASP A 197 -7.72 3.02 19.76
N ASP A 198 -7.54 1.70 19.85
CA ASP A 198 -7.71 0.97 21.12
C ASP A 198 -6.62 1.36 22.15
N GLU A 199 -7.04 1.97 23.27
CA GLU A 199 -6.23 2.39 24.43
C GLU A 199 -5.36 1.26 25.03
N ARG A 200 -5.72 -0.02 24.81
CA ARG A 200 -4.87 -1.17 25.21
C ARG A 200 -3.54 -1.20 24.45
N SER A 201 -3.51 -0.69 23.23
CA SER A 201 -2.29 -0.58 22.40
C SER A 201 -1.32 0.47 22.91
N LYS A 202 -1.80 1.50 23.64
CA LYS A 202 -0.96 2.54 24.26
C LYS A 202 -0.26 2.09 25.54
N ARG A 203 -0.78 1.06 26.23
CA ARG A 203 -0.27 0.61 27.54
C ARG A 203 0.92 -0.33 27.45
N HIS A 204 1.15 -0.99 26.32
CA HIS A 204 2.33 -1.81 26.09
C HIS A 204 3.32 -1.02 25.25
N GLY A 205 4.22 -0.29 25.93
CA GLY A 205 5.46 0.26 25.33
C GLY A 205 6.44 -0.83 24.87
N HIS A 206 5.93 -1.94 24.35
CA HIS A 206 6.68 -3.04 23.77
C HIS A 206 6.18 -3.23 22.34
N VAL A 207 6.87 -2.56 21.42
CA VAL A 207 6.95 -2.97 20.01
C VAL A 207 7.37 -4.45 20.03
N GLY A 208 6.47 -5.40 19.71
CA GLY A 208 6.91 -6.81 19.58
C GLY A 208 5.94 -7.96 19.86
N LEU A 209 4.72 -7.77 20.38
CA LEU A 209 3.93 -8.91 20.90
C LEU A 209 2.47 -8.99 20.41
N ASP A 210 2.12 -8.35 19.31
CA ASP A 210 0.79 -8.57 18.74
C ASP A 210 0.78 -9.85 17.92
N LYS A 211 0.44 -10.94 18.59
CA LYS A 211 0.01 -12.18 17.94
C LYS A 211 -1.41 -11.96 17.44
N PHE A 212 -1.60 -12.05 16.13
CA PHE A 212 -2.92 -11.95 15.50
C PHE A 212 -3.50 -13.33 15.26
N GLN A 213 -4.79 -13.45 15.57
CA GLN A 213 -5.56 -14.64 15.26
C GLN A 213 -5.81 -14.70 13.75
N VAL A 214 -5.26 -15.70 13.08
CA VAL A 214 -5.58 -16.07 11.70
C VAL A 214 -6.45 -17.31 11.74
N VAL A 215 -7.67 -17.18 11.22
CA VAL A 215 -8.56 -18.32 11.02
C VAL A 215 -8.20 -18.95 9.68
N GLY A 216 -7.64 -20.16 9.76
CA GLY A 216 -7.30 -20.99 8.63
C GLY A 216 -8.55 -21.52 7.93
N ALA A 217 -8.31 -22.07 6.74
CA ALA A 217 -9.30 -22.65 5.84
C ALA A 217 -10.32 -23.61 6.46
N ASN A 218 -9.93 -24.30 7.54
CA ASN A 218 -10.69 -25.37 8.18
C ASN A 218 -11.30 -24.91 9.52
N GLY A 219 -11.27 -23.60 9.80
CA GLY A 219 -11.63 -23.04 11.11
C GLY A 219 -10.50 -23.11 12.15
N GLU A 220 -9.34 -23.67 11.79
CA GLU A 220 -8.17 -23.72 12.67
C GLU A 220 -7.67 -22.32 13.00
N VAL A 221 -7.47 -22.04 14.29
CA VAL A 221 -6.96 -20.77 14.78
C VAL A 221 -5.45 -20.86 14.93
N SER A 222 -4.71 -20.05 14.16
CA SER A 222 -3.26 -19.88 14.32
C SER A 222 -2.92 -18.46 14.75
N TRP A 223 -1.83 -18.31 15.51
CA TRP A 223 -1.36 -17.03 16.02
C TRP A 223 -0.11 -16.62 15.25
N VAL A 224 -0.17 -15.53 14.49
CA VAL A 224 0.96 -15.02 13.69
C VAL A 224 1.46 -13.70 14.24
N ASN A 225 2.77 -13.50 14.23
CA ASN A 225 3.36 -12.22 14.59
C ASN A 225 3.23 -11.28 13.38
N GLY A 226 2.48 -10.19 13.52
CA GLY A 226 2.30 -9.17 12.48
C GLY A 226 2.77 -7.79 12.94
N THR A 227 3.73 -7.76 13.87
CA THR A 227 4.15 -6.53 14.56
C THR A 227 4.61 -5.45 13.57
N MET A 228 5.34 -5.83 12.52
CA MET A 228 5.78 -4.88 11.49
C MET A 228 4.59 -4.26 10.74
N LEU A 229 3.64 -5.09 10.27
CA LEU A 229 2.45 -4.62 9.56
C LEU A 229 1.63 -3.65 10.41
N ARG A 230 1.40 -4.00 11.68
CA ARG A 230 0.71 -3.11 12.62
C ARG A 230 1.48 -1.80 12.81
N SER A 231 2.79 -1.87 12.98
CA SER A 231 3.62 -0.67 13.18
C SER A 231 3.60 0.27 11.96
N VAL A 232 3.57 -0.30 10.75
CA VAL A 232 3.41 0.46 9.50
C VAL A 232 2.04 1.14 9.45
N HIS A 233 0.96 0.41 9.75
CA HIS A 233 -0.40 0.96 9.79
C HIS A 233 -0.53 2.06 10.86
N GLN A 234 0.01 1.82 12.06
CA GLN A 234 0.03 2.78 13.16
C GLN A 234 0.77 4.06 12.75
N ALA A 235 1.95 3.94 12.13
CA ALA A 235 2.74 5.10 11.72
C ALA A 235 2.00 5.96 10.67
N LEU A 236 1.30 5.33 9.71
CA LEU A 236 0.51 6.04 8.70
C LEU A 236 -0.74 6.70 9.30
N TRP A 237 -1.36 6.06 10.28
CA TRP A 237 -2.51 6.62 11.00
C TRP A 237 -2.12 7.80 11.88
N GLU A 238 -1.04 7.69 12.65
CA GLU A 238 -0.52 8.75 13.52
C GLU A 238 -0.06 9.98 12.72
N SER A 239 0.48 9.78 11.51
CA SER A 239 0.86 10.87 10.61
C SER A 239 -0.31 11.41 9.78
N LYS A 240 -1.54 10.95 10.04
CA LYS A 240 -2.76 11.32 9.28
C LYS A 240 -2.60 11.19 7.77
N ARG A 241 -2.03 10.07 7.33
CA ARG A 241 -1.81 9.72 5.92
C ARG A 241 -2.82 8.66 5.45
N VAL A 242 -4.00 8.62 6.05
CA VAL A 242 -5.03 7.60 5.81
C VAL A 242 -6.30 8.24 5.27
N ILE A 243 -6.62 7.95 4.01
CA ILE A 243 -7.91 8.26 3.39
C ILE A 243 -8.87 7.12 3.74
N THR A 244 -10.10 7.43 4.11
CA THR A 244 -11.14 6.41 4.37
C THR A 244 -12.21 6.48 3.29
N VAL A 245 -12.54 5.34 2.69
CA VAL A 245 -13.53 5.19 1.60
C VAL A 245 -14.42 3.97 1.78
#